data_AF-A0A1Q7UTK5-F1
#
_entry.id   AF-A0A1Q7UTK5-F1
#
_cell.length_a   1.000
_cell.length_b   1.000
_cell.length_c   1.000
_cell.angle_alpha   90.00
_cell.angle_beta   90.00
_cell.angle_gamma   90.00
#
_symmetry.space_group_name_H-M   'P 1'
#
loop_
_entity.id
_entity.type
_entity.pdbx_description
1 polymer ?
#
loop_
_entity_poly.entity_id
_entity_poly.type
_entity_poly.pdbx_seq_one_letter_code
_entity_poly.pdbx_strand_id
1 'polypeptide(L)'
;MAMPPTQTDCPLKGARAMITAPLALGQHQNIVYTLNQGTYDSPTHGKLIRYDTQTGRKTELLTVDRAHIYEAQVSADGQWLLFVTTTGSTNRQTRLQLLRMDGQGLQTLLCAPGFGIQQVQWSPDQHYLVYYNTVNEQGVVYLLDMLTGVLQTELTTPSQVSLLLRTWFDVTHIYISDSAIDTVYSHLYLLDIKKGARQHLSNMLTVLFQEYGDFDSSEDGSSLFTTDGNCRDGTCNGPSHIAIQSIAGGPKHTIYHSEAYDAVAVRAIDHNRLLFIIGNSPLVTDTSHNGLWEMNIDGSNLTQLIKTSTIQYSFVNYRSQEPWSNISRDMSMYVLQVNGFQSVIETHSLLVGSVPGGKPKVFATIADGSQLAAVGWTIM
;
A
#
# COMPACT_ATOMS: atom_id res chain seq x y z
N MET A 1 13.36 25.04 -11.16
CA MET A 1 14.39 24.69 -10.15
C MET A 1 15.38 23.74 -10.80
N ALA A 2 16.66 23.80 -10.43
CA ALA A 2 17.66 22.84 -10.92
C ALA A 2 17.39 21.44 -10.35
N MET A 3 17.84 20.41 -11.06
CA MET A 3 17.67 19.02 -10.61
C MET A 3 18.41 18.80 -9.27
N PRO A 4 17.76 18.22 -8.23
CA PRO A 4 18.42 17.83 -7.00
C PRO A 4 19.65 16.95 -7.27
N PRO A 5 20.78 17.20 -6.59
CA PRO A 5 21.92 16.31 -6.68
C PRO A 5 21.57 14.95 -6.08
N THR A 6 22.17 13.89 -6.61
CA THR A 6 22.14 12.57 -5.98
C THR A 6 22.84 12.66 -4.62
N GLN A 7 22.14 12.30 -3.55
CA GLN A 7 22.64 12.31 -2.18
C GLN A 7 22.28 11.00 -1.47
N THR A 8 23.16 10.01 -1.57
CA THR A 8 22.91 8.66 -1.06
C THR A 8 23.38 8.45 0.39
N ASP A 9 24.21 9.35 0.91
CA ASP A 9 24.72 9.27 2.28
C ASP A 9 23.64 9.53 3.32
N CYS A 10 23.70 8.74 4.40
CA CYS A 10 22.87 8.94 5.58
C CYS A 10 23.09 10.34 6.17
N PRO A 11 22.04 11.08 6.52
CA PRO A 11 22.18 12.34 7.26
C PRO A 11 22.95 12.11 8.57
N LEU A 12 23.85 13.05 8.91
CA LEU A 12 24.66 12.95 10.13
C LEU A 12 23.83 12.99 11.42
N LYS A 13 22.68 13.68 11.39
CA LYS A 13 21.75 13.79 12.52
C LYS A 13 20.33 13.90 12.00
N GLY A 14 19.42 13.11 12.58
CA GLY A 14 17.99 13.17 12.27
C GLY A 14 17.69 12.83 10.81
N ALA A 15 16.67 13.48 10.26
CA ALA A 15 16.31 13.41 8.86
C ALA A 15 16.82 14.63 8.08
N ARG A 16 16.79 14.54 6.75
CA ARG A 16 17.06 15.65 5.83
C ARG A 16 15.76 16.08 5.15
N ALA A 17 15.64 17.37 4.87
CA ALA A 17 14.63 17.90 3.97
C ALA A 17 14.75 17.28 2.57
N MET A 18 13.61 16.99 1.94
CA MET A 18 13.57 16.63 0.53
C MET A 18 13.82 17.88 -0.33
N ILE A 19 14.53 17.68 -1.44
CA ILE A 19 14.69 18.70 -2.47
C ILE A 19 13.99 18.17 -3.71
N THR A 20 13.05 18.95 -4.24
CA THR A 20 12.31 18.59 -5.45
C THR A 20 12.70 19.46 -6.63
N ALA A 21 12.44 18.93 -7.82
CA ALA A 21 12.40 19.64 -9.08
C ALA A 21 11.23 19.08 -9.89
N PRO A 22 10.46 19.95 -10.55
CA PRO A 22 9.33 19.50 -11.36
C PRO A 22 9.80 18.58 -12.49
N LEU A 23 8.95 17.65 -12.86
CA LEU A 23 9.07 16.78 -14.02
C LEU A 23 7.83 17.00 -14.89
N ALA A 24 8.06 17.36 -16.16
CA ALA A 24 7.00 17.36 -17.14
C ALA A 24 6.58 15.91 -17.41
N LEU A 25 5.35 15.57 -17.02
CA LEU A 25 4.78 14.26 -17.26
C LEU A 25 4.31 14.13 -18.72
N GLY A 26 4.23 12.89 -19.19
CA GLY A 26 3.74 12.59 -20.53
C GLY A 26 2.23 12.31 -20.55
N GLN A 27 1.82 11.40 -21.44
CA GLN A 27 0.41 11.07 -21.67
C GLN A 27 0.14 9.57 -21.53
N HIS A 28 1.19 8.75 -21.39
CA HIS A 28 1.05 7.31 -21.31
C HIS A 28 0.85 6.90 -19.86
N GLN A 29 -0.15 6.07 -19.59
CA GLN A 29 -0.32 5.45 -18.28
C GLN A 29 0.81 4.46 -18.03
N ASN A 30 1.54 4.66 -16.95
CA ASN A 30 2.70 3.87 -16.57
C ASN A 30 2.50 3.26 -15.18
N ILE A 31 2.88 1.99 -15.03
CA ILE A 31 2.88 1.28 -13.76
C ILE A 31 4.32 1.25 -13.23
N VAL A 32 4.51 1.60 -11.97
CA VAL A 32 5.78 1.38 -11.25
C VAL A 32 5.65 0.10 -10.42
N TYR A 33 6.70 -0.70 -10.39
CA TYR A 33 6.77 -1.91 -9.59
C TYR A 33 8.20 -2.18 -9.11
N THR A 34 8.32 -2.95 -8.03
CA THR A 34 9.62 -3.40 -7.49
C THR A 34 9.94 -4.82 -7.92
N LEU A 35 11.24 -5.12 -8.06
CA LEU A 35 11.78 -6.48 -8.15
C LEU A 35 12.89 -6.64 -7.11
N ASN A 36 12.70 -7.56 -6.16
CA ASN A 36 13.68 -7.89 -5.13
C ASN A 36 14.23 -9.29 -5.35
N GLN A 37 15.54 -9.43 -5.46
CA GLN A 37 16.23 -10.67 -5.80
C GLN A 37 17.18 -11.10 -4.70
N GLY A 38 17.25 -12.40 -4.42
CA GLY A 38 17.99 -12.95 -3.28
C GLY A 38 17.07 -13.19 -2.09
N THR A 39 17.64 -13.67 -0.99
CA THR A 39 16.86 -13.94 0.22
C THR A 39 16.73 -12.68 1.06
N TYR A 40 15.77 -12.66 1.97
CA TYR A 40 15.58 -11.56 2.91
C TYR A 40 16.82 -11.23 3.76
N ASP A 41 17.60 -12.26 4.12
CA ASP A 41 18.82 -12.10 4.91
C ASP A 41 20.05 -11.83 4.07
N SER A 42 20.03 -12.23 2.80
CA SER A 42 21.12 -12.05 1.83
C SER A 42 20.56 -11.52 0.50
N PRO A 43 20.04 -10.28 0.49
CA PRO A 43 19.53 -9.66 -0.73
C PRO A 43 20.67 -9.46 -1.73
N THR A 44 20.38 -9.64 -3.02
CA THR A 44 21.35 -9.41 -4.10
C THR A 44 21.09 -8.08 -4.78
N HIS A 45 19.85 -7.81 -5.20
CA HIS A 45 19.45 -6.56 -5.84
C HIS A 45 18.01 -6.22 -5.51
N GLY A 46 17.73 -4.92 -5.39
CA GLY A 46 16.40 -4.35 -5.38
C GLY A 46 16.26 -3.38 -6.55
N LYS A 47 15.15 -3.44 -7.28
CA LYS A 47 14.94 -2.63 -8.48
C LYS A 47 13.62 -1.90 -8.46
N LEU A 48 13.61 -0.67 -8.96
CA LEU A 48 12.40 0.06 -9.35
C LEU A 48 12.29 0.06 -10.87
N ILE A 49 11.15 -0.38 -11.39
CA ILE A 49 10.92 -0.52 -12.83
C ILE A 49 9.60 0.15 -13.19
N ARG A 50 9.62 0.92 -14.28
CA ARG A 50 8.44 1.52 -14.90
C ARG A 50 8.01 0.72 -16.12
N TYR A 51 6.72 0.45 -16.25
CA TYR A 51 6.10 -0.22 -17.39
C TYR A 51 5.11 0.72 -18.07
N ASP A 52 5.36 1.03 -19.34
CA ASP A 52 4.47 1.81 -20.20
C ASP A 52 3.39 0.89 -20.78
N THR A 53 2.12 1.16 -20.46
CA THR A 53 1.01 0.26 -20.82
C THR A 53 0.65 0.28 -22.30
N GLN A 54 0.93 1.39 -22.99
CA GLN A 54 0.65 1.58 -24.41
C GLN A 54 1.68 0.86 -25.28
N THR A 55 2.97 1.01 -24.96
CA THR A 55 4.10 0.48 -25.75
C THR A 55 4.60 -0.86 -25.26
N GLY A 56 4.29 -1.21 -24.00
CA GLY A 56 4.84 -2.38 -23.32
C GLY A 56 6.31 -2.23 -22.91
N ARG A 57 6.90 -1.03 -23.05
CA ARG A 57 8.31 -0.79 -22.72
C ARG A 57 8.51 -0.81 -21.20
N LYS A 58 9.55 -1.54 -20.75
CA LYS A 58 10.05 -1.49 -19.37
C LYS A 58 11.28 -0.60 -19.28
N THR A 59 11.33 0.25 -18.26
CA THR A 59 12.45 1.14 -17.98
C THR A 59 12.89 0.91 -16.54
N GLU A 60 14.12 0.48 -16.33
CA GLU A 60 14.71 0.42 -14.98
C GLU A 60 15.01 1.84 -14.52
N LEU A 61 14.45 2.24 -13.37
CA LEU A 61 14.62 3.57 -12.79
C LEU A 61 15.78 3.58 -11.79
N LEU A 62 15.97 2.48 -11.07
CA LEU A 62 17.00 2.31 -10.04
C LEU A 62 17.30 0.83 -9.83
N THR A 63 18.57 0.50 -9.64
CA THR A 63 19.03 -0.75 -9.04
C THR A 63 19.85 -0.42 -7.79
N VAL A 64 19.56 -1.10 -6.69
CA VAL A 64 20.35 -1.05 -5.45
C VAL A 64 20.99 -2.41 -5.19
N ASP A 65 22.29 -2.41 -4.95
CA ASP A 65 23.05 -3.62 -4.68
C ASP A 65 22.93 -4.01 -3.20
N ARG A 66 22.80 -5.32 -2.94
CA ARG A 66 22.77 -5.93 -1.60
C ARG A 66 21.71 -5.34 -0.67
N ALA A 67 20.59 -4.93 -1.24
CA ALA A 67 19.41 -4.45 -0.53
C ALA A 67 18.14 -4.79 -1.30
N HIS A 68 17.01 -4.89 -0.59
CA HIS A 68 15.68 -4.93 -1.18
C HIS A 68 15.01 -3.56 -1.06
N ILE A 69 14.05 -3.29 -1.95
CA ILE A 69 13.19 -2.09 -1.93
C ILE A 69 11.81 -2.51 -1.42
N TYR A 70 11.35 -1.86 -0.36
CA TYR A 70 10.03 -2.06 0.24
C TYR A 70 9.29 -0.73 0.38
N GLU A 71 7.98 -0.83 0.66
CA GLU A 71 7.13 0.32 1.02
C GLU A 71 7.16 1.46 -0.02
N ALA A 72 7.41 1.09 -1.28
CA ALA A 72 7.51 2.05 -2.35
C ALA A 72 6.13 2.63 -2.70
N GLN A 73 6.07 3.94 -2.95
CA GLN A 73 4.85 4.69 -3.25
C GLN A 73 5.11 5.74 -4.34
N VAL A 74 4.12 5.98 -5.20
CA VAL A 74 4.11 7.08 -6.18
C VAL A 74 3.49 8.32 -5.54
N SER A 75 4.07 9.49 -5.77
CA SER A 75 3.54 10.75 -5.20
C SER A 75 2.19 11.09 -5.80
N ALA A 76 1.41 11.90 -5.08
CA ALA A 76 0.14 12.42 -5.58
C ALA A 76 0.29 13.16 -6.91
N ASP A 77 1.39 13.90 -7.11
CA ASP A 77 1.69 14.56 -8.39
C ASP A 77 2.28 13.63 -9.47
N GLY A 78 2.59 12.37 -9.15
CA GLY A 78 3.14 11.38 -10.08
C GLY A 78 4.63 11.55 -10.42
N GLN A 79 5.30 12.56 -9.88
CA GLN A 79 6.66 12.95 -10.27
C GLN A 79 7.74 12.28 -9.43
N TRP A 80 7.39 11.71 -8.28
CA TRP A 80 8.35 11.15 -7.31
C TRP A 80 7.96 9.75 -6.84
N LEU A 81 8.98 9.02 -6.42
CA LEU A 81 8.90 7.72 -5.77
C LEU A 81 9.53 7.81 -4.40
N LEU A 82 8.77 7.49 -3.37
CA LEU A 82 9.24 7.27 -2.00
C LEU A 82 9.42 5.78 -1.79
N PHE A 83 10.47 5.34 -1.10
CA PHE A 83 10.69 3.92 -0.81
C PHE A 83 11.67 3.71 0.35
N VAL A 84 11.68 2.50 0.89
CA VAL A 84 12.64 2.07 1.92
C VAL A 84 13.57 1.02 1.34
N THR A 85 14.89 1.24 1.41
CA THR A 85 15.85 0.17 1.15
C THR A 85 16.26 -0.51 2.43
N THR A 86 16.36 -1.84 2.40
CA THR A 86 16.76 -2.65 3.56
C THR A 86 17.87 -3.60 3.16
N THR A 87 19.02 -3.49 3.82
CA THR A 87 20.15 -4.42 3.62
C THR A 87 19.89 -5.77 4.28
N GLY A 88 20.77 -6.75 4.01
CA GLY A 88 20.73 -8.08 4.63
C GLY A 88 20.93 -8.08 6.15
N SER A 89 21.01 -9.28 6.74
CA SER A 89 21.08 -9.47 8.20
C SER A 89 22.35 -8.90 8.83
N THR A 90 23.49 -8.95 8.14
CA THR A 90 24.77 -8.39 8.62
C THR A 90 24.73 -6.86 8.60
N ASN A 91 24.75 -6.24 9.79
CA ASN A 91 24.63 -4.78 9.97
C ASN A 91 23.41 -4.20 9.24
N ARG A 92 22.25 -4.86 9.41
CA ARG A 92 21.00 -4.46 8.77
C ARG A 92 20.72 -2.97 8.97
N GLN A 93 20.43 -2.27 7.88
CA GLN A 93 20.12 -0.85 7.85
C GLN A 93 18.94 -0.62 6.91
N THR A 94 18.00 0.20 7.37
CA THR A 94 16.91 0.74 6.57
C THR A 94 17.21 2.18 6.17
N ARG A 95 16.91 2.56 4.94
CA ARG A 95 17.01 3.94 4.45
C ARG A 95 15.71 4.38 3.81
N LEU A 96 15.17 5.50 4.26
CA LEU A 96 14.07 6.18 3.58
C LEU A 96 14.64 7.03 2.45
N GLN A 97 14.18 6.79 1.23
CA GLN A 97 14.73 7.38 0.02
C GLN A 97 13.66 7.91 -0.91
N LEU A 98 14.07 8.89 -1.72
CA LEU A 98 13.24 9.54 -2.71
C LEU A 98 13.95 9.51 -4.08
N LEU A 99 13.21 9.27 -5.16
CA LEU A 99 13.72 9.25 -6.54
C LEU A 99 12.70 9.92 -7.46
N ARG A 100 13.15 10.75 -8.40
CA ARG A 100 12.25 11.33 -9.40
C ARG A 100 11.83 10.26 -10.42
N MET A 101 10.64 10.38 -10.99
CA MET A 101 10.04 9.35 -11.86
C MET A 101 10.83 9.06 -13.16
N ASP A 102 11.81 9.90 -13.50
CA ASP A 102 12.74 9.70 -14.60
C ASP A 102 14.06 9.03 -14.18
N GLY A 103 14.20 8.61 -12.91
CA GLY A 103 15.38 7.93 -12.38
C GLY A 103 16.48 8.87 -11.87
N GLN A 104 16.24 10.19 -11.82
CA GLN A 104 17.23 11.17 -11.37
C GLN A 104 16.99 11.62 -9.92
N GLY A 105 18.02 12.22 -9.31
CA GLY A 105 17.91 12.92 -8.02
C GLY A 105 17.61 12.01 -6.84
N LEU A 106 18.23 10.84 -6.82
CA LEU A 106 18.14 9.91 -5.69
C LEU A 106 18.62 10.57 -4.40
N GLN A 107 17.76 10.59 -3.38
CA GLN A 107 18.04 11.21 -2.08
C GLN A 107 17.78 10.20 -0.96
N THR A 108 18.69 10.16 0.02
CA THR A 108 18.49 9.49 1.31
C THR A 108 18.06 10.53 2.34
N LEU A 109 16.82 10.40 2.83
CA LEU A 109 16.22 11.37 3.76
C LEU A 109 16.43 10.96 5.22
N LEU A 110 16.46 9.66 5.51
CA LEU A 110 16.63 9.14 6.86
C LEU A 110 17.27 7.75 6.80
N CYS A 111 18.11 7.43 7.79
CA CYS A 111 18.64 6.09 7.99
C CYS A 111 18.34 5.63 9.41
N ALA A 112 18.06 4.34 9.58
CA ALA A 112 17.93 3.71 10.89
C ALA A 112 18.55 2.31 10.87
N PRO A 113 19.10 1.82 12.00
CA PRO A 113 19.54 0.44 12.11
C PRO A 113 18.36 -0.54 12.13
N GLY A 114 18.61 -1.79 11.76
CA GLY A 114 17.61 -2.86 11.81
C GLY A 114 16.41 -2.59 10.91
N PHE A 115 15.21 -2.70 11.48
CA PHE A 115 13.93 -2.36 10.85
C PHE A 115 13.39 -1.03 11.36
N GLY A 116 14.26 -0.03 11.52
CA GLY A 116 13.90 1.22 12.21
C GLY A 116 12.97 2.15 11.43
N ILE A 117 12.62 1.82 10.18
CA ILE A 117 11.70 2.57 9.32
C ILE A 117 10.75 1.56 8.66
N GLN A 118 9.47 1.59 9.04
CA GLN A 118 8.44 0.67 8.57
C GLN A 118 7.11 1.41 8.37
N GLN A 119 6.19 0.80 7.63
CA GLN A 119 4.83 1.29 7.37
C GLN A 119 4.79 2.77 6.95
N VAL A 120 5.73 3.20 6.12
CA VAL A 120 5.84 4.61 5.70
C VAL A 120 4.57 5.06 4.96
N GLN A 121 4.07 6.27 5.23
CA GLN A 121 2.99 6.93 4.47
C GLN A 121 3.30 8.43 4.34
N TRP A 122 3.37 8.99 3.13
CA TRP A 122 3.43 10.45 2.93
C TRP A 122 2.05 11.07 2.79
N SER A 123 1.91 12.31 3.22
CA SER A 123 0.64 13.03 3.11
C SER A 123 0.31 13.33 1.64
N PRO A 124 -0.97 13.49 1.28
CA PRO A 124 -1.39 13.76 -0.09
C PRO A 124 -0.75 15.03 -0.69
N ASP A 125 -0.41 16.02 0.14
CA ASP A 125 0.27 17.25 -0.25
C ASP A 125 1.81 17.14 -0.29
N GLN A 126 2.36 15.96 0.04
CA GLN A 126 3.80 15.65 0.10
C GLN A 126 4.60 16.47 1.12
N HIS A 127 3.95 17.18 2.05
CA HIS A 127 4.64 17.95 3.09
C HIS A 127 5.09 17.03 4.23
N TYR A 128 4.24 16.12 4.66
CA TYR A 128 4.52 15.26 5.80
C TYR A 128 4.74 13.81 5.40
N LEU A 129 5.47 13.10 6.24
CA LEU A 129 5.62 11.66 6.17
C LEU A 129 5.50 11.08 7.56
N VAL A 130 4.72 10.03 7.71
CA VAL A 130 4.73 9.23 8.93
C VAL A 130 5.38 7.88 8.67
N TYR A 131 6.00 7.33 9.71
CA TYR A 131 6.48 5.97 9.70
C TYR A 131 6.42 5.37 11.12
N TYR A 132 6.38 4.05 11.15
CA TYR A 132 6.35 3.25 12.36
C TYR A 132 7.73 2.66 12.65
N ASN A 133 8.05 2.55 13.95
CA ASN A 133 9.20 1.81 14.44
C ASN A 133 8.83 1.14 15.78
N THR A 134 9.51 0.07 16.14
CA THR A 134 9.43 -0.53 17.47
C THR A 134 10.69 -0.19 18.27
N VAL A 135 10.54 0.54 19.37
CA VAL A 135 11.64 0.94 20.26
C VAL A 135 11.33 0.46 21.67
N ASN A 136 12.22 -0.36 22.25
CA ASN A 136 12.04 -0.92 23.60
C ASN A 136 10.64 -1.57 23.81
N GLU A 137 10.22 -2.42 22.86
CA GLU A 137 8.93 -3.12 22.87
C GLU A 137 7.68 -2.21 22.78
N GLN A 138 7.87 -0.93 22.46
CA GLN A 138 6.79 0.03 22.21
C GLN A 138 6.75 0.42 20.74
N GLY A 139 5.55 0.52 20.20
CA GLY A 139 5.31 1.11 18.90
C GLY A 139 5.48 2.63 18.97
N VAL A 140 6.23 3.18 18.03
CA VAL A 140 6.49 4.61 17.92
C VAL A 140 6.14 5.06 16.51
N VAL A 141 5.18 5.97 16.41
CA VAL A 141 4.88 6.66 15.15
C VAL A 141 5.68 7.97 15.15
N TYR A 142 6.44 8.16 14.10
CA TYR A 142 7.18 9.38 13.84
C TYR A 142 6.49 10.19 12.76
N LEU A 143 6.54 11.51 12.88
CA LEU A 143 6.16 12.47 11.85
C LEU A 143 7.42 13.22 11.40
N LEU A 144 7.69 13.16 10.10
CA LEU A 144 8.75 13.88 9.42
C LEU A 144 8.13 15.02 8.62
N ASP A 145 8.52 16.25 8.93
CA ASP A 145 8.31 17.39 8.05
C ASP A 145 9.34 17.31 6.92
N MET A 146 8.87 16.98 5.72
CA MET A 146 9.73 16.70 4.58
C MET A 146 10.38 17.97 4.02
N LEU A 147 9.82 19.15 4.28
CA LEU A 147 10.37 20.42 3.79
C LEU A 147 11.55 20.91 4.66
N THR A 148 11.53 20.59 5.95
CA THR A 148 12.51 21.07 6.92
C THR A 148 13.46 19.97 7.40
N GLY A 149 13.08 18.70 7.25
CA GLY A 149 13.79 17.56 7.83
C GLY A 149 13.56 17.38 9.33
N VAL A 150 12.61 18.11 9.92
CA VAL A 150 12.29 17.99 11.34
C VAL A 150 11.55 16.69 11.59
N LEU A 151 12.14 15.85 12.43
CA LEU A 151 11.58 14.57 12.86
C LEU A 151 11.06 14.68 14.29
N GLN A 152 9.80 14.34 14.50
CA GLN A 152 9.17 14.30 15.82
C GLN A 152 8.51 12.95 16.12
N THR A 153 8.43 12.60 17.40
CA THR A 153 7.61 11.49 17.86
C THR A 153 6.16 11.94 17.98
N GLU A 154 5.30 11.36 17.16
CA GLU A 154 3.89 11.74 17.08
C GLU A 154 3.03 10.94 18.06
N LEU A 155 3.28 9.64 18.16
CA LEU A 155 2.55 8.72 19.04
C LEU A 155 3.53 7.69 19.60
N THR A 156 3.32 7.32 20.87
CA THR A 156 3.97 6.15 21.47
C THR A 156 2.89 5.27 22.08
N THR A 157 2.92 3.98 21.75
CA THR A 157 1.96 3.02 22.28
C THR A 157 2.42 2.46 23.62
N PRO A 158 1.49 1.97 24.45
CA PRO A 158 1.84 1.06 25.52
C PRO A 158 2.61 -0.16 24.99
N SER A 159 3.44 -0.77 25.83
CA SER A 159 4.09 -2.05 25.49
C SER A 159 3.06 -3.09 25.07
N GLN A 160 3.42 -3.97 24.13
CA GLN A 160 2.55 -5.01 23.55
C GLN A 160 1.41 -4.51 22.65
N VAL A 161 1.23 -3.19 22.50
CA VAL A 161 0.31 -2.63 21.51
C VAL A 161 1.09 -2.32 20.23
N SER A 162 0.84 -3.09 19.18
CA SER A 162 1.37 -2.86 17.84
C SER A 162 0.31 -2.16 16.97
N LEU A 163 0.76 -1.31 16.06
CA LEU A 163 -0.11 -0.54 15.16
C LEU A 163 0.20 -0.86 13.69
N LEU A 164 -0.78 -0.60 12.83
CA LEU A 164 -0.64 -0.54 11.39
C LEU A 164 -0.97 0.88 10.93
N LEU A 165 0.00 1.59 10.36
CA LEU A 165 -0.28 2.81 9.60
C LEU A 165 -0.98 2.41 8.30
N ARG A 166 -2.17 2.95 8.05
CA ARG A 166 -3.03 2.54 6.93
C ARG A 166 -2.88 3.49 5.75
N THR A 167 -3.59 4.62 5.77
CA THR A 167 -3.56 5.62 4.71
C THR A 167 -4.00 6.98 5.23
N TRP A 168 -3.65 8.04 4.53
CA TRP A 168 -4.09 9.39 4.88
C TRP A 168 -5.55 9.57 4.51
N PHE A 169 -6.31 10.15 5.43
CA PHE A 169 -7.68 10.58 5.18
C PHE A 169 -7.70 11.95 4.48
N ASP A 170 -6.85 12.86 4.95
CA ASP A 170 -6.63 14.17 4.35
C ASP A 170 -5.19 14.64 4.61
N VAL A 171 -4.87 15.92 4.38
CA VAL A 171 -3.50 16.46 4.56
C VAL A 171 -3.06 16.58 6.03
N THR A 172 -3.93 16.27 6.99
CA THR A 172 -3.70 16.39 8.43
C THR A 172 -4.08 15.15 9.24
N HIS A 173 -4.83 14.22 8.66
CA HIS A 173 -5.36 13.07 9.35
C HIS A 173 -4.91 11.77 8.70
N ILE A 174 -4.46 10.82 9.52
CA ILE A 174 -4.09 9.48 9.07
C ILE A 174 -4.86 8.41 9.84
N TYR A 175 -5.32 7.40 9.09
CA TYR A 175 -5.88 6.19 9.66
C TYR A 175 -4.79 5.27 10.23
N ILE A 176 -5.01 4.83 11.46
CA ILE A 176 -4.15 3.87 12.15
C ILE A 176 -5.04 2.78 12.72
N SER A 177 -4.67 1.51 12.53
CA SER A 177 -5.35 0.41 13.22
C SER A 177 -4.44 -0.27 14.22
N ASP A 178 -5.01 -0.98 15.18
CA ASP A 178 -4.25 -1.98 15.94
C ASP A 178 -3.82 -3.13 15.00
N SER A 179 -2.63 -3.66 15.26
CA SER A 179 -2.18 -4.92 14.70
C SER A 179 -2.66 -5.99 15.67
N ALA A 180 -3.86 -6.53 15.44
CA ALA A 180 -4.44 -7.51 16.37
C ALA A 180 -3.56 -8.77 16.43
N ILE A 181 -2.95 -9.04 17.59
CA ILE A 181 -2.06 -10.20 17.79
C ILE A 181 -2.86 -11.41 18.29
N ASP A 182 -3.84 -11.16 19.17
CA ASP A 182 -4.61 -12.22 19.86
C ASP A 182 -6.14 -12.02 19.74
N THR A 183 -6.58 -11.04 18.94
CA THR A 183 -8.01 -10.72 18.76
C THR A 183 -8.37 -10.68 17.28
N VAL A 184 -9.59 -11.10 16.96
CA VAL A 184 -10.16 -10.95 15.61
C VAL A 184 -10.78 -9.56 15.40
N TYR A 185 -10.86 -8.75 16.46
CA TYR A 185 -11.35 -7.38 16.41
C TYR A 185 -10.21 -6.38 16.27
N SER A 186 -10.45 -5.34 15.49
CA SER A 186 -9.56 -4.21 15.31
C SER A 186 -10.30 -2.88 15.44
N HIS A 187 -9.58 -1.90 15.96
CA HIS A 187 -10.00 -0.51 15.96
C HIS A 187 -9.35 0.22 14.80
N LEU A 188 -10.10 1.12 14.17
CA LEU A 188 -9.57 2.13 13.29
C LEU A 188 -9.63 3.48 14.01
N TYR A 189 -8.47 4.11 14.18
CA TYR A 189 -8.29 5.40 14.79
C TYR A 189 -7.96 6.46 13.73
N LEU A 190 -8.28 7.72 14.04
CA LEU A 190 -7.85 8.87 13.27
C LEU A 190 -6.83 9.69 14.08
N LEU A 191 -5.57 9.67 13.64
CA LEU A 191 -4.50 10.52 14.18
C LEU A 191 -4.52 11.88 13.47
N ASP A 192 -4.56 12.96 14.24
CA ASP A 192 -4.60 14.35 13.77
C ASP A 192 -3.25 15.03 14.06
N ILE A 193 -2.41 15.24 13.04
CA ILE A 193 -1.06 15.80 13.23
C ILE A 193 -1.06 17.27 13.69
N LYS A 194 -2.21 17.96 13.66
CA LYS A 194 -2.32 19.36 14.14
C LYS A 194 -2.46 19.45 15.65
N LYS A 195 -2.77 18.34 16.35
CA LYS A 195 -2.76 18.29 17.82
C LYS A 195 -1.34 18.31 18.42
N GLY A 196 -0.33 18.12 17.58
CA GLY A 196 1.08 18.19 17.96
C GLY A 196 1.62 16.86 18.50
N ALA A 197 2.91 16.88 18.79
CA ALA A 197 3.68 15.69 19.15
C ALA A 197 3.21 14.99 20.43
N ARG A 198 3.54 13.70 20.55
CA ARG A 198 3.30 12.84 21.73
C ARG A 198 1.83 12.68 22.10
N GLN A 199 1.00 12.43 21.09
CA GLN A 199 -0.39 12.05 21.29
C GLN A 199 -0.51 10.69 21.97
N HIS A 200 -1.69 10.41 22.51
CA HIS A 200 -2.01 9.16 23.19
C HIS A 200 -3.20 8.47 22.51
N LEU A 201 -3.09 7.15 22.32
CA LEU A 201 -4.11 6.35 21.65
C LEU A 201 -5.49 6.46 22.33
N SER A 202 -5.53 6.56 23.66
CA SER A 202 -6.78 6.69 24.45
C SER A 202 -7.59 7.94 24.14
N ASN A 203 -6.98 8.96 23.52
CA ASN A 203 -7.61 10.24 23.21
C ASN A 203 -7.92 10.39 21.72
N MET A 204 -7.64 9.36 20.92
CA MET A 204 -7.89 9.37 19.48
C MET A 204 -9.35 9.06 19.18
N LEU A 205 -9.86 9.64 18.09
CA LEU A 205 -11.18 9.31 17.58
C LEU A 205 -11.13 7.89 17.02
N THR A 206 -11.98 7.00 17.55
CA THR A 206 -12.26 5.70 16.96
C THR A 206 -13.31 5.88 15.85
N VAL A 207 -12.91 5.63 14.62
CA VAL A 207 -13.75 5.72 13.42
C VAL A 207 -14.57 4.44 13.23
N LEU A 208 -13.96 3.31 13.57
CA LEU A 208 -14.52 1.98 13.36
C LEU A 208 -14.02 1.03 14.44
N PHE A 209 -14.90 0.17 14.91
CA PHE A 209 -14.55 -1.03 15.66
C PHE A 209 -15.24 -2.18 14.95
N GLN A 210 -14.48 -3.13 14.43
CA GLN A 210 -15.05 -4.26 13.71
C GLN A 210 -14.23 -5.53 13.90
N GLU A 211 -14.90 -6.65 13.69
CA GLU A 211 -14.24 -7.91 13.46
C GLU A 211 -13.62 -7.92 12.05
N TYR A 212 -12.49 -8.60 11.90
CA TYR A 212 -11.76 -8.91 10.66
C TYR A 212 -12.35 -8.33 9.37
N GLY A 213 -11.56 -7.50 8.69
CA GLY A 213 -11.95 -6.97 7.40
C GLY A 213 -10.97 -5.93 6.88
N ASP A 214 -11.17 -5.56 5.63
CA ASP A 214 -10.48 -4.45 5.00
C ASP A 214 -11.37 -3.21 4.97
N PHE A 215 -10.76 -2.06 4.70
CA PHE A 215 -11.49 -0.83 4.51
C PHE A 215 -10.80 0.07 3.49
N ASP A 216 -11.58 0.99 2.93
CA ASP A 216 -11.07 2.12 2.18
C ASP A 216 -12.00 3.33 2.33
N SER A 217 -11.52 4.52 2.04
CA SER A 217 -12.33 5.75 2.07
C SER A 217 -12.53 6.32 0.66
N SER A 218 -13.64 7.02 0.44
CA SER A 218 -13.80 7.83 -0.77
C SER A 218 -12.79 8.97 -0.80
N GLU A 219 -12.38 9.40 -2.01
CA GLU A 219 -11.40 10.47 -2.19
C GLU A 219 -11.84 11.81 -1.58
N ASP A 220 -13.15 12.09 -1.59
CA ASP A 220 -13.75 13.29 -0.97
C ASP A 220 -13.89 13.18 0.55
N GLY A 221 -13.53 12.02 1.12
CA GLY A 221 -13.60 11.74 2.55
C GLY A 221 -15.02 11.62 3.12
N SER A 222 -16.06 11.52 2.27
CA SER A 222 -17.44 11.46 2.73
C SER A 222 -17.86 10.06 3.25
N SER A 223 -17.25 9.01 2.69
CA SER A 223 -17.68 7.63 2.84
C SER A 223 -16.54 6.70 3.25
N LEU A 224 -16.84 5.76 4.14
CA LEU A 224 -15.98 4.66 4.54
C LEU A 224 -16.61 3.34 4.05
N PHE A 225 -15.86 2.59 3.26
CA PHE A 225 -16.21 1.26 2.79
C PHE A 225 -15.51 0.24 3.68
N THR A 226 -16.25 -0.76 4.16
CA THR A 226 -15.71 -1.82 5.02
C THR A 226 -16.15 -3.17 4.50
N THR A 227 -15.24 -4.15 4.54
CA THR A 227 -15.63 -5.55 4.46
C THR A 227 -15.79 -6.14 5.85
N ASP A 228 -16.74 -7.06 6.01
CA ASP A 228 -16.79 -7.98 7.15
C ASP A 228 -16.77 -9.42 6.59
N GLY A 229 -15.85 -10.23 7.12
CA GLY A 229 -15.55 -11.54 6.57
C GLY A 229 -15.15 -12.53 7.65
N ASN A 230 -15.15 -13.82 7.33
CA ASN A 230 -14.86 -14.88 8.28
C ASN A 230 -13.49 -15.52 7.98
N CYS A 231 -12.42 -14.86 8.43
CA CYS A 231 -11.04 -15.35 8.33
C CYS A 231 -10.41 -15.69 9.69
N ARG A 232 -11.22 -16.02 10.70
CA ARG A 232 -10.79 -16.14 12.11
C ARG A 232 -9.62 -17.11 12.34
N ASP A 233 -9.59 -18.21 11.61
CA ASP A 233 -8.60 -19.28 11.77
C ASP A 233 -7.56 -19.31 10.65
N GLY A 234 -7.35 -18.19 9.96
CA GLY A 234 -6.50 -18.11 8.77
C GLY A 234 -7.11 -18.75 7.52
N THR A 235 -8.40 -19.13 7.60
CA THR A 235 -9.20 -19.57 6.44
C THR A 235 -10.34 -18.59 6.22
N CYS A 236 -10.28 -17.84 5.13
CA CYS A 236 -11.33 -16.92 4.67
C CYS A 236 -12.41 -17.66 3.92
N ASN A 237 -13.67 -17.54 4.36
CA ASN A 237 -14.84 -18.16 3.76
C ASN A 237 -16.09 -17.30 4.00
N GLY A 238 -17.11 -17.39 3.14
CA GLY A 238 -18.39 -16.74 3.39
C GLY A 238 -19.07 -17.21 4.69
N PRO A 239 -20.07 -16.47 5.20
CA PRO A 239 -20.66 -15.28 4.60
C PRO A 239 -19.79 -14.02 4.76
N SER A 240 -19.97 -13.04 3.87
CA SER A 240 -19.32 -11.72 3.96
C SER A 240 -20.18 -10.60 3.38
N HIS A 241 -19.90 -9.37 3.81
CA HIS A 241 -20.53 -8.16 3.29
C HIS A 241 -19.51 -7.10 2.92
N ILE A 242 -19.91 -6.21 2.01
CA ILE A 242 -19.29 -4.89 1.87
C ILE A 242 -20.36 -3.88 2.27
N ALA A 243 -20.01 -2.98 3.17
CA ALA A 243 -20.88 -1.94 3.67
C ALA A 243 -20.26 -0.56 3.48
N ILE A 244 -21.12 0.45 3.37
CA ILE A 244 -20.77 1.87 3.32
C ILE A 244 -21.34 2.57 4.56
N GLN A 245 -20.58 3.49 5.14
CA GLN A 245 -21.02 4.40 6.19
C GLN A 245 -20.39 5.79 6.03
N SER A 246 -20.94 6.81 6.69
CA SER A 246 -20.25 8.09 6.81
C SER A 246 -19.00 7.94 7.66
N ILE A 247 -17.93 8.68 7.33
CA ILE A 247 -16.72 8.70 8.15
C ILE A 247 -16.95 9.25 9.57
N ALA A 248 -17.92 10.14 9.74
CA ALA A 248 -18.28 10.68 11.05
C ALA A 248 -18.93 9.64 11.97
N GLY A 249 -19.05 8.39 11.50
CA GLY A 249 -19.83 7.34 12.12
C GLY A 249 -21.30 7.41 11.70
N GLY A 250 -22.08 6.41 12.14
CA GLY A 250 -23.49 6.30 11.80
C GLY A 250 -23.87 4.88 11.36
N PRO A 251 -25.10 4.69 10.86
CA PRO A 251 -25.55 3.39 10.39
C PRO A 251 -24.75 2.95 9.16
N LYS A 252 -24.38 1.67 9.13
CA LYS A 252 -23.83 0.99 7.95
C LYS A 252 -24.96 0.59 7.01
N HIS A 253 -24.73 0.72 5.70
CA HIS A 253 -25.59 0.21 4.65
C HIS A 253 -24.83 -0.86 3.85
N THR A 254 -25.37 -2.08 3.81
CA THR A 254 -24.78 -3.17 3.01
C THR A 254 -25.01 -2.94 1.53
N ILE A 255 -23.94 -2.96 0.74
CA ILE A 255 -23.96 -2.76 -0.72
C ILE A 255 -23.56 -4.02 -1.49
N TYR A 256 -22.95 -4.99 -0.81
CA TYR A 256 -22.71 -6.34 -1.32
C TYR A 256 -22.88 -7.35 -0.19
N HIS A 257 -23.43 -8.52 -0.53
CA HIS A 257 -23.59 -9.65 0.38
C HIS A 257 -23.36 -10.94 -0.39
N SER A 258 -22.58 -11.86 0.19
CA SER A 258 -22.55 -13.25 -0.23
C SER A 258 -22.59 -14.20 0.95
N GLU A 259 -23.43 -15.22 0.87
CA GLU A 259 -23.46 -16.33 1.83
C GLU A 259 -22.30 -17.32 1.63
N ALA A 260 -21.74 -17.37 0.42
CA ALA A 260 -20.77 -18.39 0.01
C ALA A 260 -19.32 -17.88 -0.09
N TYR A 261 -19.15 -16.59 -0.36
CA TYR A 261 -17.86 -16.01 -0.72
C TYR A 261 -17.43 -14.93 0.25
N ASP A 262 -16.13 -14.87 0.52
CA ASP A 262 -15.52 -13.87 1.40
C ASP A 262 -14.92 -12.70 0.61
N ALA A 263 -15.34 -11.47 0.94
CA ALA A 263 -14.78 -10.23 0.42
C ALA A 263 -13.61 -9.77 1.31
N VAL A 264 -12.39 -10.07 0.87
CA VAL A 264 -11.17 -9.93 1.71
C VAL A 264 -10.43 -8.61 1.53
N ALA A 265 -10.77 -7.82 0.52
CA ALA A 265 -10.19 -6.50 0.29
C ALA A 265 -11.16 -5.60 -0.49
N VAL A 266 -11.11 -4.28 -0.24
CA VAL A 266 -11.93 -3.28 -0.96
C VAL A 266 -11.11 -2.04 -1.28
N ARG A 267 -11.28 -1.46 -2.47
CA ARG A 267 -10.66 -0.19 -2.88
C ARG A 267 -11.67 0.71 -3.57
N ALA A 268 -11.69 1.99 -3.20
CA ALA A 268 -12.45 3.00 -3.92
C ALA A 268 -11.75 3.32 -5.25
N ILE A 269 -12.50 3.33 -6.35
CA ILE A 269 -12.00 3.74 -7.67
C ILE A 269 -12.27 5.23 -7.88
N ASP A 270 -13.53 5.59 -7.67
CA ASP A 270 -14.07 6.93 -7.82
C ASP A 270 -15.33 7.07 -6.93
N HIS A 271 -16.09 8.14 -7.11
CA HIS A 271 -17.28 8.43 -6.32
C HIS A 271 -18.44 7.45 -6.53
N ASN A 272 -18.38 6.59 -7.56
CA ASN A 272 -19.45 5.69 -7.95
C ASN A 272 -19.06 4.21 -8.00
N ARG A 273 -17.77 3.86 -7.97
CA ARG A 273 -17.29 2.49 -8.22
C ARG A 273 -16.25 2.02 -7.23
N LEU A 274 -16.26 0.71 -6.99
CA LEU A 274 -15.35 0.00 -6.08
C LEU A 274 -14.69 -1.19 -6.80
N LEU A 275 -13.43 -1.45 -6.46
CA LEU A 275 -12.80 -2.74 -6.64
C LEU A 275 -12.89 -3.54 -5.33
N PHE A 276 -13.05 -4.86 -5.43
CA PHE A 276 -12.89 -5.73 -4.28
C PHE A 276 -12.38 -7.11 -4.68
N ILE A 277 -11.80 -7.83 -3.72
CA ILE A 277 -11.29 -9.19 -3.92
C ILE A 277 -12.20 -10.18 -3.23
N ILE A 278 -12.62 -11.21 -3.97
CA ILE A 278 -13.16 -12.44 -3.39
C ILE A 278 -12.01 -13.43 -3.19
N GLY A 279 -11.87 -13.97 -1.98
CA GLY A 279 -10.70 -14.74 -1.55
C GLY A 279 -11.00 -15.95 -0.69
N ASN A 280 -11.88 -16.85 -1.14
CA ASN A 280 -12.17 -18.09 -0.40
C ASN A 280 -10.95 -19.02 -0.30
N SER A 281 -10.83 -19.72 0.83
CA SER A 281 -9.75 -20.67 1.10
C SER A 281 -9.98 -22.01 0.37
N PRO A 282 -8.97 -22.53 -0.35
CA PRO A 282 -9.16 -23.69 -1.24
C PRO A 282 -9.42 -25.03 -0.53
N LEU A 283 -9.21 -25.09 0.79
CA LEU A 283 -9.28 -26.34 1.54
C LEU A 283 -10.71 -26.78 1.90
N VAL A 284 -11.69 -25.87 1.86
CA VAL A 284 -13.02 -26.13 2.43
C VAL A 284 -14.17 -25.63 1.55
N THR A 285 -13.95 -24.64 0.68
CA THR A 285 -15.05 -23.92 0.01
C THR A 285 -14.86 -23.78 -1.50
N ASP A 286 -15.95 -23.40 -2.18
CA ASP A 286 -15.94 -23.07 -3.59
C ASP A 286 -15.07 -21.82 -3.84
N THR A 287 -14.03 -21.98 -4.66
CA THR A 287 -13.12 -20.90 -5.08
C THR A 287 -13.40 -20.41 -6.50
N SER A 288 -14.51 -20.83 -7.13
CA SER A 288 -14.81 -20.53 -8.53
C SER A 288 -14.99 -19.03 -8.82
N HIS A 289 -15.21 -18.23 -7.78
CA HIS A 289 -15.40 -16.78 -7.83
C HIS A 289 -14.19 -15.98 -7.29
N ASN A 290 -13.11 -16.66 -6.87
CA ASN A 290 -11.93 -15.96 -6.38
C ASN A 290 -11.32 -15.06 -7.45
N GLY A 291 -10.81 -13.91 -7.00
CA GLY A 291 -10.14 -12.92 -7.82
C GLY A 291 -10.73 -11.52 -7.66
N LEU A 292 -10.50 -10.66 -8.66
CA LEU A 292 -10.84 -9.25 -8.61
C LEU A 292 -12.21 -8.98 -9.24
N TRP A 293 -13.01 -8.19 -8.54
CA TRP A 293 -14.33 -7.76 -8.94
C TRP A 293 -14.44 -6.23 -8.94
N GLU A 294 -15.32 -5.71 -9.76
CA GLU A 294 -15.77 -4.32 -9.78
C GLU A 294 -17.28 -4.28 -9.54
N MET A 295 -17.75 -3.25 -8.85
CA MET A 295 -19.17 -2.93 -8.75
C MET A 295 -19.38 -1.42 -8.59
N ASN A 296 -20.61 -0.96 -8.83
CA ASN A 296 -21.03 0.36 -8.41
C ASN A 296 -21.23 0.39 -6.87
N ILE A 297 -21.13 1.57 -6.26
CA ILE A 297 -21.33 1.75 -4.81
C ILE A 297 -22.77 1.44 -4.35
N ASP A 298 -23.73 1.33 -5.27
CA ASP A 298 -25.11 0.90 -4.99
C ASP A 298 -25.30 -0.63 -5.10
N GLY A 299 -24.22 -1.38 -5.35
CA GLY A 299 -24.21 -2.83 -5.51
C GLY A 299 -24.56 -3.32 -6.91
N SER A 300 -24.87 -2.43 -7.86
CA SER A 300 -25.15 -2.80 -9.26
C SER A 300 -23.87 -2.99 -10.09
N ASN A 301 -24.02 -3.47 -11.34
CA ASN A 301 -22.94 -3.69 -12.30
C ASN A 301 -21.79 -4.59 -11.82
N LEU A 302 -22.09 -5.55 -10.93
CA LEU A 302 -21.12 -6.51 -10.43
C LEU A 302 -20.46 -7.31 -11.57
N THR A 303 -19.15 -7.13 -11.73
CA THR A 303 -18.37 -7.70 -12.85
C THR A 303 -17.08 -8.32 -12.35
N GLN A 304 -16.82 -9.59 -12.70
CA GLN A 304 -15.54 -10.24 -12.42
C GLN A 304 -14.49 -9.80 -13.44
N LEU A 305 -13.44 -9.12 -12.98
CA LEU A 305 -12.33 -8.63 -13.81
C LEU A 305 -11.21 -9.67 -13.95
N ILE A 306 -10.89 -10.36 -12.86
CA ILE A 306 -9.90 -11.44 -12.82
C ILE A 306 -10.48 -12.62 -12.07
N LYS A 307 -10.31 -13.81 -12.66
CA LYS A 307 -10.55 -15.09 -12.00
C LYS A 307 -9.21 -15.74 -11.66
N THR A 308 -8.99 -16.09 -10.40
CA THR A 308 -7.80 -16.85 -9.97
C THR A 308 -8.09 -18.35 -9.97
N SER A 309 -7.05 -19.17 -10.17
CA SER A 309 -7.16 -20.63 -10.00
C SER A 309 -7.08 -21.04 -8.53
N THR A 310 -7.31 -22.33 -8.24
CA THR A 310 -7.29 -22.90 -6.87
C THR A 310 -5.92 -22.81 -6.17
N ILE A 311 -4.85 -22.57 -6.92
CA ILE A 311 -3.48 -22.42 -6.42
C ILE A 311 -2.99 -20.97 -6.47
N GLN A 312 -3.88 -20.03 -6.78
CA GLN A 312 -3.58 -18.61 -6.94
C GLN A 312 -4.41 -17.76 -6.00
N TYR A 313 -3.82 -16.63 -5.62
CA TYR A 313 -4.44 -15.63 -4.77
C TYR A 313 -3.98 -14.24 -5.22
N SER A 314 -4.85 -13.26 -5.01
CA SER A 314 -4.64 -11.90 -5.50
C SER A 314 -4.53 -10.90 -4.36
N PHE A 315 -3.76 -9.84 -4.59
CA PHE A 315 -3.60 -8.73 -3.66
C PHE A 315 -3.77 -7.41 -4.39
N VAL A 316 -4.56 -6.54 -3.76
CA VAL A 316 -4.44 -5.08 -3.97
C VAL A 316 -3.17 -4.58 -3.28
N ASN A 317 -2.79 -3.33 -3.55
CA ASN A 317 -1.62 -2.75 -2.89
C ASN A 317 -1.88 -2.68 -1.39
N TYR A 318 -0.99 -3.29 -0.61
CA TYR A 318 -1.08 -3.40 0.84
C TYR A 318 -0.13 -2.42 1.55
N ARG A 319 0.72 -1.72 0.80
CA ARG A 319 1.65 -0.70 1.31
C ARG A 319 1.09 0.71 1.18
N SER A 320 0.11 0.93 0.32
CA SER A 320 -0.60 2.20 0.17
C SER A 320 -2.01 1.93 -0.33
N GLN A 321 -2.97 2.73 0.16
CA GLN A 321 -4.38 2.70 -0.28
C GLN A 321 -4.72 3.94 -1.11
N GLU A 322 -3.73 4.75 -1.53
CA GLU A 322 -3.98 5.87 -2.45
C GLU A 322 -4.66 5.38 -3.74
N PRO A 323 -5.56 6.15 -4.37
CA PRO A 323 -6.30 5.71 -5.56
C PRO A 323 -5.38 5.19 -6.67
N TRP A 324 -4.26 5.88 -6.90
CA TRP A 324 -3.28 5.50 -7.92
C TRP A 324 -2.39 4.30 -7.54
N SER A 325 -2.58 3.69 -6.38
CA SER A 325 -1.84 2.47 -5.97
C SER A 325 -2.31 1.24 -6.75
N ASN A 326 -3.59 1.21 -7.13
CA ASN A 326 -4.18 0.12 -7.90
C ASN A 326 -4.84 0.58 -9.20
N ILE A 327 -5.28 1.83 -9.32
CA ILE A 327 -6.00 2.35 -10.48
C ILE A 327 -5.15 3.35 -11.27
N SER A 328 -5.28 3.39 -12.60
CA SER A 328 -4.59 4.37 -13.45
C SER A 328 -5.04 5.80 -13.17
N ARG A 329 -4.23 6.79 -13.55
CA ARG A 329 -4.51 8.21 -13.26
C ARG A 329 -5.80 8.73 -13.91
N ASP A 330 -6.25 8.08 -14.96
CA ASP A 330 -7.50 8.37 -15.67
C ASP A 330 -8.65 7.41 -15.30
N MET A 331 -8.47 6.58 -14.27
CA MET A 331 -9.48 5.64 -13.76
C MET A 331 -9.95 4.58 -14.78
N SER A 332 -9.18 4.36 -15.86
CA SER A 332 -9.53 3.45 -16.96
C SER A 332 -8.90 2.06 -16.87
N MET A 333 -7.90 1.87 -16.02
CA MET A 333 -7.15 0.62 -15.87
C MET A 333 -6.85 0.29 -14.41
N TYR A 334 -6.61 -0.98 -14.14
CA TYR A 334 -6.16 -1.47 -12.84
C TYR A 334 -4.83 -2.23 -12.96
N VAL A 335 -4.07 -2.27 -11.87
CA VAL A 335 -2.95 -3.19 -11.65
C VAL A 335 -3.28 -4.11 -10.49
N LEU A 336 -3.01 -5.40 -10.67
CA LEU A 336 -3.22 -6.43 -9.65
C LEU A 336 -2.00 -7.34 -9.56
N GLN A 337 -1.62 -7.67 -8.32
CA GLN A 337 -0.69 -8.75 -8.06
C GLN A 337 -1.45 -10.06 -7.89
N VAL A 338 -1.04 -11.09 -8.62
CA VAL A 338 -1.54 -12.46 -8.49
C VAL A 338 -0.36 -13.38 -8.24
N ASN A 339 -0.35 -13.98 -7.07
CA ASN A 339 0.66 -14.95 -6.68
C ASN A 339 0.08 -16.36 -6.75
N GLY A 340 0.97 -17.35 -6.77
CA GLY A 340 0.61 -18.76 -6.68
C GLY A 340 1.83 -19.58 -6.31
N PHE A 341 1.75 -20.89 -6.52
CA PHE A 341 2.86 -21.80 -6.24
C PHE A 341 3.18 -22.68 -7.44
N GLN A 342 4.47 -22.82 -7.75
CA GLN A 342 4.99 -23.85 -8.63
C GLN A 342 5.85 -24.79 -7.79
N SER A 343 5.32 -25.97 -7.48
CA SER A 343 5.87 -26.85 -6.44
C SER A 343 5.92 -26.10 -5.09
N VAL A 344 7.11 -25.89 -4.51
CA VAL A 344 7.30 -25.18 -3.24
C VAL A 344 7.76 -23.73 -3.42
N ILE A 345 7.93 -23.27 -4.66
CA ILE A 345 8.39 -21.90 -4.95
C ILE A 345 7.17 -21.04 -5.26
N GLU A 346 7.03 -19.93 -4.54
CA GLU A 346 6.01 -18.94 -4.81
C GLU A 346 6.30 -18.24 -6.15
N THR A 347 5.29 -18.15 -7.01
CA THR A 347 5.34 -17.38 -8.25
C THR A 347 4.62 -16.07 -8.05
N HIS A 348 5.19 -14.99 -8.57
CA HIS A 348 4.58 -13.65 -8.49
C HIS A 348 4.30 -13.16 -9.89
N SER A 349 3.10 -12.65 -10.14
CA SER A 349 2.72 -12.05 -11.42
C SER A 349 2.03 -10.71 -11.21
N LEU A 350 2.38 -9.73 -12.03
CA LEU A 350 1.70 -8.45 -12.10
C LEU A 350 0.88 -8.38 -13.39
N LEU A 351 -0.40 -8.07 -13.23
CA LEU A 351 -1.38 -7.99 -14.29
C LEU A 351 -1.88 -6.56 -14.42
N VAL A 352 -2.19 -6.16 -15.65
CA VAL A 352 -2.88 -4.92 -15.99
C VAL A 352 -4.12 -5.23 -16.81
N GLY A 353 -5.24 -4.56 -16.54
CA GLY A 353 -6.49 -4.69 -17.29
C GLY A 353 -7.25 -3.37 -17.30
N SER A 354 -8.32 -3.30 -18.11
CA SER A 354 -9.19 -2.13 -18.21
C SER A 354 -10.32 -2.18 -17.18
N VAL A 355 -10.96 -1.03 -16.97
CA VAL A 355 -12.12 -0.86 -16.09
C VAL A 355 -13.20 -0.07 -16.86
N PRO A 356 -14.42 -0.61 -17.11
CA PRO A 356 -14.87 -1.96 -16.77
C PRO A 356 -14.42 -3.00 -17.80
N GLY A 357 -13.84 -4.10 -17.31
CA GLY A 357 -13.61 -5.31 -18.09
C GLY A 357 -12.44 -5.29 -19.07
N GLY A 358 -12.46 -6.20 -20.05
CA GLY A 358 -11.34 -6.47 -20.95
C GLY A 358 -10.44 -7.60 -20.48
N LYS A 359 -9.64 -8.14 -21.40
CA LYS A 359 -8.74 -9.26 -21.08
C LYS A 359 -7.48 -8.73 -20.39
N PRO A 360 -7.22 -9.07 -19.12
CA PRO A 360 -6.00 -8.66 -18.45
C PRO A 360 -4.76 -9.26 -19.12
N LYS A 361 -3.66 -8.53 -19.01
CA LYS A 361 -2.36 -8.93 -19.52
C LYS A 361 -1.36 -9.03 -18.37
N VAL A 362 -0.68 -10.17 -18.28
CA VAL A 362 0.52 -10.31 -17.43
C VAL A 362 1.66 -9.52 -18.08
N PHE A 363 2.22 -8.54 -17.38
CA PHE A 363 3.35 -7.75 -17.88
C PHE A 363 4.65 -8.03 -17.14
N ALA A 364 4.61 -8.60 -15.93
CA ALA A 364 5.79 -9.08 -15.21
C ALA A 364 5.46 -10.38 -14.47
N THR A 365 6.40 -11.32 -14.46
CA THR A 365 6.27 -12.59 -13.75
C THR A 365 7.65 -13.09 -13.32
N ILE A 366 7.70 -13.81 -12.19
CA ILE A 366 8.88 -14.47 -11.66
C ILE A 366 8.47 -15.80 -11.01
N ALA A 367 9.42 -16.75 -10.96
CA ALA A 367 9.22 -18.08 -10.38
C ALA A 367 10.52 -18.64 -9.76
N ASP A 368 11.46 -17.77 -9.40
CA ASP A 368 12.79 -18.12 -8.90
C ASP A 368 12.98 -17.81 -7.40
N GLY A 369 11.90 -17.47 -6.69
CA GLY A 369 11.93 -17.05 -5.28
C GLY A 369 12.26 -15.57 -5.07
N SER A 370 12.44 -14.79 -6.14
CA SER A 370 12.42 -13.32 -6.07
C SER A 370 11.03 -12.81 -5.63
N GLN A 371 10.89 -11.50 -5.42
CA GLN A 371 9.59 -10.87 -5.11
C GLN A 371 9.27 -9.75 -6.09
N LEU A 372 8.02 -9.70 -6.55
CA LEU A 372 7.45 -8.56 -7.27
C LEU A 372 6.40 -7.88 -6.40
N ALA A 373 6.30 -6.56 -6.51
CA ALA A 373 5.19 -5.81 -5.93
C ALA A 373 4.84 -4.60 -6.80
N ALA A 374 3.55 -4.38 -7.03
CA ALA A 374 3.08 -3.14 -7.64
C ALA A 374 3.29 -1.97 -6.66
N VAL A 375 3.73 -0.83 -7.19
CA VAL A 375 3.93 0.41 -6.41
C VAL A 375 2.79 1.38 -6.66
N GLY A 376 2.40 1.56 -7.92
CA GLY A 376 1.29 2.43 -8.30
C GLY A 376 1.44 2.98 -9.71
N TRP A 377 0.61 3.97 -10.04
CA TRP A 377 0.46 4.55 -11.36
C TRP A 377 0.98 5.98 -11.45
N THR A 378 1.52 6.31 -12.62
CA THR A 378 1.91 7.65 -13.04
C THR A 378 1.64 7.83 -14.53
N ILE A 379 1.83 9.04 -15.04
CA ILE A 379 1.82 9.35 -16.48
C ILE A 379 3.21 9.79 -16.93
N MET A 380 3.73 9.21 -18.01
CA MET A 380 5.08 9.51 -18.54
C MET A 380 5.11 9.58 -20.06
#